data_AF-A0A7C3H808-F1
#
_entry.id   AF-A0A7C3H808-F1
#
_cell.length_a   1.000
_cell.length_b   1.000
_cell.length_c   1.000
_cell.angle_alpha   90.00
_cell.angle_beta   90.00
_cell.angle_gamma   90.00
#
_symmetry.space_group_name_H-M   'P 1'
#
loop_
_entity.id
_entity.type
_entity.pdbx_description
1 polymer ?
#
loop_
_entity_poly.entity_id
_entity_poly.type
_entity_poly.pdbx_seq_one_letter_code
_entity_poly.pdbx_strand_id
1 'polypeptide(L)'
;MNNLRFDNAFIRELPADLELGPRQRQVQHALFSHITPTPVAAPKLIAHSAEVAELLGIDAESVDTDFFAQVFGGNEPVPGMQPYAANYGGHQFGNWAGQLGDGRAISLGETLNS
;
A
#
# COMPACT_ATOMS: atom_id res chain seq x y z
N MET A 1 -4.68 -13.01 9.49
CA MET A 1 -4.71 -12.11 8.30
C MET A 1 -5.96 -12.25 7.42
N ASN A 2 -6.60 -13.44 7.31
CA ASN A 2 -7.78 -13.62 6.44
C ASN A 2 -9.07 -12.94 6.92
N ASN A 3 -9.08 -12.38 8.14
CA ASN A 3 -10.24 -11.72 8.73
C ASN A 3 -10.20 -10.20 8.60
N LEU A 4 -9.18 -9.64 7.93
CA LEU A 4 -9.10 -8.20 7.72
C LEU A 4 -10.25 -7.75 6.81
N ARG A 5 -11.00 -6.74 7.26
CA ARG A 5 -12.08 -6.14 6.48
C ARG A 5 -11.57 -4.86 5.83
N PHE A 6 -11.55 -4.83 4.50
CA PHE A 6 -11.13 -3.66 3.73
C PHE A 6 -12.31 -2.76 3.38
N ASP A 7 -12.15 -1.45 3.60
CA ASP A 7 -13.09 -0.41 3.14
C ASP A 7 -12.60 0.26 1.85
N ASN A 8 -11.30 0.58 1.78
CA ASN A 8 -10.65 1.27 0.64
C ASN A 8 -11.43 2.51 0.18
N ALA A 9 -11.85 3.36 1.13
CA ALA A 9 -12.62 4.57 0.84
C ALA A 9 -11.88 5.51 -0.10
N PHE A 10 -10.56 5.66 0.06
CA PHE A 10 -9.75 6.54 -0.80
C PHE A 10 -9.87 6.15 -2.28
N ILE A 11 -9.76 4.86 -2.59
CA ILE A 11 -9.86 4.37 -3.97
C ILE A 11 -11.30 4.45 -4.49
N ARG A 12 -12.28 4.18 -3.63
CA ARG A 12 -13.70 4.20 -4.00
C ARG A 12 -14.20 5.61 -4.32
N GLU A 13 -13.68 6.62 -3.63
CA GLU A 13 -14.23 7.98 -3.65
C GLU A 13 -13.42 8.97 -4.50
N LEU A 14 -12.16 8.66 -4.81
CA LEU A 14 -11.27 9.56 -5.53
C LEU A 14 -11.00 9.12 -6.97
N PRO A 15 -10.68 10.06 -7.89
CA PRO A 15 -10.44 9.71 -9.28
C PRO A 15 -9.13 8.92 -9.43
N ALA A 16 -9.27 7.72 -9.98
CA ALA A 16 -8.15 6.86 -10.35
C ALA A 16 -7.54 7.27 -11.70
N ASP A 17 -6.24 7.02 -11.85
CA ASP A 17 -5.56 7.06 -13.14
C ASP A 17 -6.06 5.91 -14.03
N LEU A 18 -6.28 6.21 -15.31
CA LEU A 18 -6.74 5.24 -16.29
C LEU A 18 -5.60 4.35 -16.80
N GLU A 19 -4.35 4.84 -16.74
CA GLU A 19 -3.20 4.05 -17.16
C GLU A 19 -2.77 3.09 -16.03
N LEU A 20 -2.67 1.81 -16.39
CA LEU A 20 -2.22 0.75 -15.49
C LEU A 20 -0.73 0.46 -15.73
N GLY A 21 -0.04 0.08 -14.66
CA GLY A 21 1.33 -0.42 -14.71
C GLY A 21 2.38 0.52 -14.10
N PRO A 22 3.62 0.02 -13.93
CA PRO A 22 4.65 0.62 -13.08
C PRO A 22 5.43 1.78 -13.70
N ARG A 23 5.05 2.23 -14.90
CA ARG A 23 5.82 3.23 -15.64
C ARG A 23 5.76 4.59 -14.95
N GLN A 24 6.93 5.16 -14.67
CA GLN A 24 7.04 6.53 -14.17
C GLN A 24 6.56 7.54 -15.24
N ARG A 25 5.66 8.43 -14.84
CA ARG A 25 5.04 9.45 -15.69
C ARG A 25 4.42 10.54 -14.83
N GLN A 26 4.01 11.63 -15.46
CA GLN A 26 3.08 12.57 -14.85
C GLN A 26 1.66 12.00 -14.89
N VAL A 27 1.00 11.96 -13.74
CA VAL A 27 -0.39 11.53 -13.56
C VAL A 27 -1.29 12.76 -13.60
N GLN A 28 -2.21 12.83 -14.55
CA GLN A 28 -3.09 13.98 -14.75
C GLN A 28 -4.54 13.60 -14.43
N HIS A 29 -5.28 14.53 -13.82
CA HIS A 29 -6.71 14.37 -13.49
C HIS A 29 -7.04 13.16 -12.58
N ALA A 30 -6.06 12.65 -11.86
CA ALA A 30 -6.20 11.52 -10.94
C ALA A 30 -5.39 11.75 -9.66
N LEU A 31 -5.87 11.19 -8.56
CA LEU A 31 -5.25 11.28 -7.23
C LEU A 31 -4.42 10.04 -6.86
N PHE A 32 -4.54 8.96 -7.62
CA PHE A 32 -3.71 7.78 -7.47
C PHE A 32 -3.65 6.98 -8.76
N SER A 33 -2.68 6.07 -8.86
CA SER A 33 -2.62 5.04 -9.89
C SER A 33 -2.67 3.67 -9.23
N HIS A 34 -3.45 2.76 -9.81
CA HIS A 34 -3.41 1.36 -9.40
C HIS A 34 -2.05 0.75 -9.75
N ILE A 35 -1.44 0.08 -8.77
CA ILE A 35 -0.12 -0.51 -8.95
C ILE A 35 -0.04 -1.85 -8.25
N THR A 36 0.47 -2.87 -8.92
CA THR A 36 0.84 -4.12 -8.25
C THR A 36 2.26 -3.99 -7.70
N PRO A 37 2.50 -4.29 -6.41
CA PRO A 37 3.85 -4.33 -5.88
C PRO A 37 4.76 -5.25 -6.69
N THR A 38 6.03 -4.87 -6.82
CA THR A 38 7.03 -5.73 -7.45
C THR A 38 7.51 -6.75 -6.42
N PRO A 39 7.33 -8.07 -6.66
CA PRO A 39 7.72 -9.08 -5.68
C PRO A 39 9.22 -9.06 -5.38
N VAL A 40 9.58 -9.34 -4.14
CA VAL A 40 10.97 -9.44 -3.68
C VAL A 40 11.41 -10.89 -3.51
N ALA A 41 12.72 -11.12 -3.59
CA ALA A 41 13.30 -12.45 -3.41
C ALA A 41 13.33 -12.84 -1.91
N ALA A 42 12.71 -13.97 -1.58
CA ALA A 42 12.77 -14.62 -0.27
C ALA A 42 12.54 -13.67 0.93
N PRO A 43 11.37 -12.99 1.01
CA PRO A 43 11.07 -12.08 2.11
C PRO A 43 11.08 -12.82 3.45
N LYS A 44 11.61 -12.16 4.50
CA LYS A 44 11.62 -12.66 5.87
C LYS A 44 11.27 -11.55 6.84
N LEU A 45 10.49 -11.87 7.87
CA LEU A 45 10.22 -10.96 8.97
C LEU A 45 11.49 -10.81 9.82
N ILE A 46 11.93 -9.56 10.03
CA ILE A 46 13.07 -9.25 10.91
C ILE A 46 12.60 -8.74 12.27
N ALA A 47 11.58 -7.89 12.26
CA ALA A 47 10.95 -7.33 13.45
C ALA A 47 9.53 -6.86 13.11
N HIS A 48 8.67 -6.79 14.12
CA HIS A 48 7.35 -6.16 14.06
C HIS A 48 7.06 -5.44 15.39
N SER A 49 6.06 -4.55 15.40
CA SER A 49 5.48 -4.04 16.65
C SER A 49 4.22 -4.84 16.96
N ALA A 50 4.20 -5.49 18.13
CA ALA A 50 3.05 -6.25 18.59
C ALA A 50 1.85 -5.31 18.83
N GLU A 51 2.09 -4.10 19.32
CA GLU A 51 1.06 -3.10 19.58
C GLU A 51 0.37 -2.64 18.29
N VAL A 52 1.12 -2.50 17.20
CA VAL A 52 0.55 -2.13 15.89
C VAL A 52 -0.20 -3.31 15.27
N ALA A 53 0.29 -4.54 15.43
CA ALA A 53 -0.44 -5.73 14.98
C ALA A 53 -1.80 -5.83 15.68
N GLU A 54 -1.83 -5.65 17.00
CA GLU A 54 -3.07 -5.60 17.79
C GLU A 54 -3.99 -4.45 17.36
N LEU A 55 -3.45 -3.24 17.17
CA LEU A 55 -4.21 -2.07 16.70
C LEU A 55 -4.91 -2.32 15.36
N LEU A 56 -4.28 -3.11 14.48
CA LEU A 56 -4.81 -3.46 13.17
C LEU A 56 -5.65 -4.76 13.18
N GLY A 57 -5.85 -5.39 14.34
CA GLY A 57 -6.59 -6.65 14.46
C GLY A 57 -5.88 -7.85 13.80
N ILE A 58 -4.55 -7.83 13.76
CA ILE A 58 -3.72 -8.91 13.24
C ILE A 58 -3.28 -9.80 14.40
N ASP A 59 -3.76 -11.04 14.41
CA ASP A 59 -3.40 -12.02 15.43
C ASP A 59 -1.89 -12.32 15.44
N ALA A 60 -1.30 -12.46 16.62
CA ALA A 60 0.12 -12.77 16.79
C ALA A 60 0.54 -14.06 16.04
N GLU A 61 -0.32 -15.08 16.02
CA GLU A 61 -0.09 -16.33 15.28
C GLU A 61 0.04 -16.10 13.76
N SER A 62 -0.61 -15.06 13.22
CA SER A 62 -0.43 -14.71 11.81
C SER A 62 0.94 -14.10 11.55
N VAL A 63 1.49 -13.34 12.49
CA VAL A 63 2.74 -12.58 12.32
C VAL A 63 3.95 -13.50 12.17
N ASP A 64 3.99 -14.61 12.91
CA ASP A 64 5.12 -15.55 12.90
C ASP A 64 5.15 -16.50 11.68
N THR A 65 4.32 -16.24 10.66
CA THR A 65 4.25 -17.07 9.45
C THR A 65 5.08 -16.50 8.30
N ASP A 66 5.62 -17.37 7.44
CA ASP A 66 6.23 -16.95 6.17
C ASP A 66 5.24 -16.16 5.30
N PHE A 67 3.94 -16.49 5.41
CA PHE A 67 2.88 -15.79 4.68
C PHE A 67 2.80 -14.31 5.06
N PHE A 68 3.01 -13.94 6.33
CA PHE A 68 3.10 -12.53 6.74
C PHE A 68 4.20 -11.78 5.98
N ALA A 69 5.39 -12.37 5.90
CA ALA A 69 6.49 -11.78 5.15
C ALA A 69 6.20 -11.70 3.64
N GLN A 70 5.49 -12.69 3.06
CA GLN A 70 5.07 -12.64 1.65
C GLN A 70 4.06 -11.50 1.40
N VAL A 71 3.08 -11.31 2.28
CA VAL A 71 2.06 -10.26 2.12
C VAL A 71 2.70 -8.87 2.20
N PHE A 72 3.43 -8.59 3.29
CA PHE A 72 4.01 -7.25 3.52
C PHE A 72 5.30 -7.01 2.73
N GLY A 73 5.90 -8.05 2.16
CA GLY A 73 6.95 -7.94 1.14
C GLY A 73 6.42 -7.58 -0.25
N GLY A 74 5.10 -7.58 -0.46
CA GLY A 74 4.46 -7.30 -1.74
C GLY A 74 4.40 -8.50 -2.70
N ASN A 75 4.59 -9.71 -2.19
CA ASN A 75 4.59 -10.93 -3.00
C ASN A 75 3.20 -11.55 -3.13
N GLU A 76 2.40 -11.52 -2.06
CA GLU A 76 1.10 -12.20 -2.01
C GLU A 76 0.02 -11.27 -1.43
N PRO A 77 -0.79 -10.59 -2.27
CA PRO A 77 -1.88 -9.77 -1.76
C PRO A 77 -2.98 -10.64 -1.12
N VAL A 78 -3.58 -10.19 -0.01
CA VAL A 78 -4.73 -10.86 0.59
C VAL A 78 -6.05 -10.36 -0.03
N PRO A 79 -7.15 -11.15 0.03
CA PRO A 79 -8.44 -10.71 -0.47
C PRO A 79 -8.89 -9.36 0.10
N GLY A 80 -9.31 -8.45 -0.76
CA GLY A 80 -9.78 -7.11 -0.39
C GLY A 80 -8.71 -6.01 -0.45
N MET A 81 -7.43 -6.36 -0.49
CA MET A 81 -6.37 -5.38 -0.80
C MET A 81 -6.61 -4.76 -2.18
N GLN A 82 -6.41 -3.45 -2.27
CA GLN A 82 -6.44 -2.72 -3.53
C GLN A 82 -5.22 -1.80 -3.56
N PRO A 83 -4.06 -2.30 -4.03
CA PRO A 83 -2.84 -1.54 -3.92
C PRO A 83 -2.78 -0.33 -4.87
N TYR A 84 -2.28 0.80 -4.36
CA TYR A 84 -2.19 2.06 -5.11
C TYR A 84 -0.96 2.90 -4.72
N ALA A 85 -0.56 3.79 -5.63
CA ALA A 85 0.41 4.85 -5.36
C ALA A 85 -0.30 6.21 -5.44
N ALA A 86 -0.19 7.03 -4.39
CA ALA A 86 -0.83 8.34 -4.37
C ALA A 86 -0.07 9.35 -5.24
N ASN A 87 -0.83 10.26 -5.84
CA ASN A 87 -0.34 11.41 -6.59
C ASN A 87 -0.44 12.66 -5.72
N TYR A 88 0.68 13.32 -5.47
CA TYR A 88 0.72 14.59 -4.75
C TYR A 88 1.85 15.46 -5.30
N GLY A 89 1.87 16.74 -4.91
CA GLY A 89 2.97 17.66 -5.20
C GLY A 89 3.43 18.35 -3.93
N GLY A 90 4.54 19.06 -4.00
CA GLY A 90 5.06 19.72 -2.80
C GLY A 90 6.19 20.71 -3.06
N HIS A 91 6.44 21.52 -2.03
CA HIS A 91 7.64 22.34 -1.98
C HIS A 91 8.77 21.54 -1.34
N GLN A 92 9.94 21.51 -1.99
CA GLN A 92 11.16 20.93 -1.45
C GLN A 92 12.22 22.02 -1.41
N PHE A 93 12.91 22.15 -0.26
CA PHE A 93 13.95 23.17 -0.05
C PHE A 93 13.48 24.60 -0.43
N GLY A 94 12.23 24.95 -0.10
CA GLY A 94 11.63 26.26 -0.36
C GLY A 94 11.16 26.51 -1.81
N ASN A 95 11.28 25.52 -2.70
CA ASN A 95 10.90 25.66 -4.11
C ASN A 95 9.79 24.67 -4.48
N TRP A 96 8.87 25.06 -5.37
CA TRP A 96 7.85 24.16 -5.90
C TRP A 96 8.52 23.07 -6.75
N ALA A 97 8.43 21.82 -6.31
CA ALA A 97 9.05 20.67 -6.99
C ALA A 97 8.15 20.05 -8.07
N GLY A 98 6.95 20.58 -8.27
CA GLY A 98 5.97 20.00 -9.17
C GLY A 98 5.28 18.76 -8.57
N GLN A 99 4.93 17.82 -9.45
CA GLN A 99 4.34 16.55 -9.06
C GLN A 99 5.41 15.61 -8.49
N LEU A 100 5.11 15.09 -7.31
CA LEU A 100 5.82 14.03 -6.61
C LEU A 100 4.95 12.75 -6.69
N GLY A 101 4.62 12.15 -5.55
CA GLY A 101 3.87 10.91 -5.46
C GLY A 101 4.65 9.81 -4.75
N ASP A 102 3.99 8.68 -4.55
CA ASP A 102 4.57 7.50 -3.92
C ASP A 102 5.51 6.75 -4.88
N GLY A 103 6.67 7.34 -5.17
CA GLY A 103 7.64 6.76 -6.12
C GLY A 103 8.35 5.49 -5.65
N ARG A 104 8.18 5.11 -4.38
CA ARG A 104 8.79 3.92 -3.75
C ARG A 104 7.98 3.35 -2.57
N ALA A 105 6.72 3.76 -2.46
CA ALA A 105 5.78 3.27 -1.46
C ALA A 105 4.52 2.83 -2.20
N ILE A 106 3.82 1.85 -1.64
CA ILE A 106 2.54 1.38 -2.16
C ILE A 106 1.62 1.18 -0.97
N SER A 107 0.49 1.88 -0.96
CA SER A 107 -0.59 1.62 -0.02
C SER A 107 -1.27 0.33 -0.43
N LEU A 108 -1.34 -0.67 0.46
CA LEU A 108 -1.94 -1.98 0.14
C LEU A 108 -3.48 -1.99 0.25
N GLY A 109 -4.03 -1.07 1.04
CA GLY A 109 -5.46 -0.90 1.26
C GLY A 109 -5.75 -0.21 2.60
N GLU A 110 -7.03 -0.03 2.89
CA GLU A 110 -7.54 0.55 4.14
C GLU A 110 -8.42 -0.46 4.85
N THR A 111 -8.01 -0.85 6.06
CA THR A 111 -8.74 -1.82 6.89
C THR A 111 -9.57 -1.12 7.94
N LEU A 112 -10.74 -1.70 8.25
CA LEU A 112 -11.52 -1.36 9.43
C LEU A 112 -11.08 -2.26 10.58
N ASN A 113 -10.58 -1.67 11.66
CA ASN A 113 -10.38 -2.39 12.91
C ASN A 113 -11.70 -2.47 13.70
N SER A 114 -11.74 -3.39 14.67
CA SER A 114 -12.92 -3.68 15.51
C SER A 114 -12.80 -3.01 16.87
#